data_AF-A0A849KWC5-F1
#
_entry.id   AF-A0A849KWC5-F1
#
_cell.length_a   1.000
_cell.length_b   1.000
_cell.length_c   1.000
_cell.angle_alpha   90.00
_cell.angle_beta   90.00
_cell.angle_gamma   90.00
#
_symmetry.space_group_name_H-M   'P 1'
#
loop_
_entity.id
_entity.type
_entity.pdbx_description
1 polymer ?
#
loop_
_entity_poly.entity_id
_entity_poly.type
_entity_poly.pdbx_seq_one_letter_code
_entity_poly.pdbx_strand_id
1 'polypeptide(L)'
;MPKGSYCYPNTSDDLDRKDVLRNRFGLETHSALRVEEYRATAVRMAEIAEGDGPKGNFDKDHLKALHAYIFQDVYEWAGHMRNESPVVDGERVDPIGELGKGGTSFLHGSRLDMGLNEALKPIRDPDVLRGSSVEEFADRAGQVLGELNYVHPFREGNGRTQEAFITELGRAYGHDVDLTVITKPRMIEASKEATADPSSSAMRDLILDATDPNRREALRGAFSALKEQGENPFEHDVRSARPGEEISGQILDHTAMTATLVTERGIVVVDRADLPDRLPDDDADITVKASSNFSLHADAREYLNSSRQEAASNPALRNAVSLEAYIERKLRDQYRNDPIAVERGLDVARIKIAGMIARGNEIEVPQVREDAERNRETENDREQTVEQDQERGR
;
A
#
# COMPACT_ATOMS: atom_id res chain seq x y z
N MET A 1 20.76 -46.13 5.85
CA MET A 1 20.05 -45.52 4.71
C MET A 1 20.62 -44.12 4.54
N PRO A 2 20.90 -43.64 3.32
CA PRO A 2 21.06 -42.21 3.12
C PRO A 2 19.82 -41.51 3.71
N LYS A 3 20.05 -40.37 4.36
CA LYS A 3 18.97 -39.58 4.93
C LYS A 3 18.35 -38.76 3.80
N GLY A 4 17.02 -38.66 3.77
CA GLY A 4 16.33 -37.81 2.81
C GLY A 4 16.80 -36.36 2.93
N SER A 5 16.68 -35.61 1.85
CA SER A 5 17.12 -34.21 1.78
C SER A 5 16.00 -33.35 1.20
N TYR A 6 15.86 -32.13 1.70
CA TYR A 6 14.99 -31.11 1.09
C TYR A 6 15.52 -30.61 -0.25
N CYS A 7 16.81 -30.79 -0.55
CA CYS A 7 17.45 -30.30 -1.78
C CYS A 7 17.95 -31.45 -2.66
N TYR A 8 18.03 -31.21 -3.97
CA TYR A 8 18.75 -32.08 -4.90
C TYR A 8 20.25 -32.12 -4.56
N PRO A 9 20.97 -33.20 -4.93
CA PRO A 9 22.41 -33.29 -4.71
C PRO A 9 23.19 -32.20 -5.47
N ASN A 10 24.13 -31.55 -4.78
CA ASN A 10 25.00 -30.51 -5.35
C ASN A 10 26.10 -31.10 -6.25
N THR A 11 25.73 -31.61 -7.42
CA THR A 11 26.64 -32.30 -8.36
C THR A 11 27.25 -31.38 -9.43
N SER A 12 26.74 -30.17 -9.61
CA SER A 12 27.22 -29.17 -10.56
C SER A 12 27.89 -28.00 -9.83
N ASP A 13 28.86 -27.33 -10.46
CA ASP A 13 29.44 -26.06 -9.99
C ASP A 13 28.60 -24.84 -10.39
N ASP A 14 27.57 -25.03 -11.21
CA ASP A 14 26.58 -24.02 -11.51
C ASP A 14 25.83 -23.59 -10.23
N LEU A 15 25.94 -22.32 -9.87
CA LEU A 15 25.27 -21.73 -8.71
C LEU A 15 23.74 -21.84 -8.81
N ASP A 16 23.18 -21.83 -10.02
CA ASP A 16 21.74 -21.99 -10.25
C ASP A 16 21.26 -23.40 -9.89
N ARG A 17 22.17 -24.37 -9.72
CA ARG A 17 21.89 -25.77 -9.35
C ARG A 17 22.28 -26.13 -7.92
N LYS A 18 22.81 -25.18 -7.14
CA LYS A 18 23.20 -25.42 -5.73
C LYS A 18 22.00 -25.28 -4.81
N ASP A 19 21.78 -26.26 -3.94
CA ASP A 19 20.76 -26.25 -2.89
C ASP A 19 19.32 -26.01 -3.39
N VAL A 20 19.03 -26.46 -4.62
CA VAL A 20 17.69 -26.39 -5.21
C VAL A 20 16.75 -27.35 -4.48
N LEU A 21 15.61 -26.83 -4.01
CA LEU A 21 14.61 -27.61 -3.29
C LEU A 21 13.98 -28.69 -4.19
N ARG A 22 13.85 -29.91 -3.66
CA ARG A 22 13.08 -30.97 -4.29
C ARG A 22 11.64 -30.52 -4.44
N ASN A 23 11.11 -30.67 -5.65
CA ASN A 23 9.81 -30.17 -6.03
C ASN A 23 9.11 -31.18 -6.96
N ARG A 24 7.77 -31.12 -7.00
CA ARG A 24 6.94 -32.04 -7.77
C ARG A 24 7.11 -31.93 -9.28
N PHE A 25 7.77 -30.85 -9.76
CA PHE A 25 8.05 -30.64 -11.19
C PHE A 25 9.35 -31.31 -11.64
N GLY A 26 10.21 -31.76 -10.72
CA GLY A 26 11.52 -32.30 -11.06
C GLY A 26 12.52 -31.25 -11.53
N LEU A 27 12.32 -29.97 -11.19
CA LEU A 27 13.18 -28.87 -11.65
C LEU A 27 14.40 -28.73 -10.74
N GLU A 28 15.59 -28.82 -11.32
CA GLU A 28 16.88 -28.80 -10.59
C GLU A 28 17.66 -27.48 -10.75
N THR A 29 17.01 -26.40 -11.19
CA THR A 29 17.59 -25.05 -11.21
C THR A 29 16.71 -24.04 -10.46
N HIS A 30 17.31 -23.08 -9.75
CA HIS A 30 16.56 -22.01 -9.06
C HIS A 30 15.78 -21.16 -10.06
N SER A 31 16.38 -20.82 -11.20
CA SER A 31 15.74 -20.02 -12.25
C SER A 31 14.43 -20.65 -12.75
N ALA A 32 14.42 -21.95 -13.03
CA ALA A 32 13.22 -22.65 -13.49
C ALA A 32 12.22 -22.86 -12.36
N LEU A 33 12.68 -23.32 -11.18
CA LEU A 33 11.82 -23.55 -10.03
C LEU A 33 11.11 -22.28 -9.59
N ARG A 34 11.79 -21.13 -9.58
CA ARG A 34 11.21 -19.83 -9.20
C ARG A 34 10.01 -19.46 -10.06
N VAL A 35 10.08 -19.69 -11.37
CA VAL A 35 8.99 -19.35 -12.31
C VAL A 35 7.78 -20.25 -12.08
N GLU A 36 7.99 -21.56 -12.01
CA GLU A 36 6.89 -22.52 -11.86
C GLU A 36 6.28 -22.50 -10.44
N GLU A 37 7.11 -22.34 -9.40
CA GLU A 37 6.61 -22.13 -8.03
C GLU A 37 5.74 -20.87 -7.95
N TYR A 38 6.19 -19.75 -8.54
CA TYR A 38 5.41 -18.52 -8.53
C TYR A 38 4.05 -18.72 -9.22
N ARG A 39 4.03 -19.36 -10.40
CA ARG A 39 2.79 -19.65 -11.13
C ARG A 39 1.83 -20.53 -10.33
N ALA A 40 2.33 -21.64 -9.79
CA ALA A 40 1.51 -22.58 -9.04
C ALA A 40 0.94 -21.94 -7.76
N THR A 41 1.78 -21.22 -7.01
CA THR A 41 1.35 -20.56 -5.77
C THR A 41 0.42 -19.37 -6.03
N ALA A 42 0.57 -18.64 -7.14
CA ALA A 42 -0.30 -17.51 -7.49
C ALA A 42 -1.76 -17.95 -7.70
N VAL A 43 -2.00 -19.13 -8.29
CA VAL A 43 -3.35 -19.70 -8.43
C VAL A 43 -3.96 -19.96 -7.06
N ARG A 44 -3.21 -20.57 -6.15
CA ARG A 44 -3.68 -20.89 -4.78
C ARG A 44 -3.93 -19.63 -3.94
N MET A 45 -3.08 -18.61 -4.08
CA MET A 45 -3.28 -17.32 -3.42
C MET A 45 -4.55 -16.62 -3.93
N ALA A 46 -4.85 -16.70 -5.23
CA ALA A 46 -6.08 -16.16 -5.80
C ALA A 46 -7.32 -16.89 -5.29
N GLU A 47 -7.30 -18.23 -5.21
CA GLU A 47 -8.39 -19.01 -4.62
C GLU A 47 -8.63 -18.64 -3.15
N ILE A 48 -7.57 -18.44 -2.36
CA ILE A 48 -7.67 -17.94 -0.98
C ILE A 48 -8.30 -16.54 -0.96
N ALA A 49 -7.89 -15.65 -1.88
CA ALA A 49 -8.42 -14.30 -1.98
C ALA A 49 -9.93 -14.25 -2.28
N GLU A 50 -10.44 -15.22 -3.07
CA GLU A 50 -11.87 -15.40 -3.36
C GLU A 50 -12.64 -16.10 -2.22
N GLY A 51 -11.94 -16.54 -1.17
CA GLY A 51 -12.54 -17.19 -0.01
C GLY A 51 -12.66 -18.71 -0.13
N ASP A 52 -12.04 -19.33 -1.13
CA ASP A 52 -12.01 -20.79 -1.32
C ASP A 52 -10.84 -21.48 -0.58
N GLY A 53 -10.07 -20.70 0.20
CA GLY A 53 -8.99 -21.20 1.04
C GLY A 53 -9.45 -22.10 2.19
N PRO A 54 -8.50 -22.85 2.81
CA PRO A 54 -8.75 -23.61 4.03
C PRO A 54 -9.41 -22.74 5.11
N LYS A 55 -10.37 -23.30 5.83
CA LYS A 55 -11.01 -22.64 6.98
C LYS A 55 -10.36 -23.11 8.27
N GLY A 56 -10.25 -22.22 9.25
CA GLY A 56 -9.69 -22.52 10.56
C GLY A 56 -9.90 -21.40 11.56
N ASN A 57 -9.32 -21.55 12.76
CA ASN A 57 -9.51 -20.63 13.89
C ASN A 57 -8.33 -19.67 14.10
N PHE A 58 -7.53 -19.43 13.05
CA PHE A 58 -6.30 -18.63 13.15
C PHE A 58 -5.31 -19.18 14.19
N ASP A 59 -5.23 -20.50 14.29
CA ASP A 59 -4.27 -21.22 15.11
C ASP A 59 -3.14 -21.82 14.24
N LYS A 60 -2.24 -22.57 14.90
CA LYS A 60 -1.14 -23.28 14.24
C LYS A 60 -1.65 -24.22 13.13
N ASP A 61 -2.76 -24.90 13.35
CA ASP A 61 -3.27 -25.88 12.39
C ASP A 61 -3.82 -25.17 11.15
N HIS A 62 -4.48 -24.02 11.33
CA HIS A 62 -4.87 -23.15 10.24
C HIS A 62 -3.66 -22.63 9.44
N LEU A 63 -2.59 -22.18 10.13
CA LEU A 63 -1.34 -21.74 9.48
C LEU A 63 -0.70 -22.86 8.64
N LYS A 64 -0.66 -24.08 9.18
CA LYS A 64 -0.18 -25.27 8.46
C LYS A 64 -1.08 -25.62 7.27
N ALA A 65 -2.40 -25.50 7.43
CA ALA A 65 -3.35 -25.76 6.35
C ALA A 65 -3.21 -24.77 5.20
N LEU A 66 -3.00 -23.47 5.49
CA LEU A 66 -2.70 -22.47 4.47
C LEU A 66 -1.41 -22.79 3.73
N HIS A 67 -0.33 -23.11 4.45
CA HIS A 67 0.92 -23.53 3.81
C HIS A 67 0.73 -24.80 2.95
N ALA A 68 0.00 -25.79 3.45
CA ALA A 68 -0.32 -26.99 2.69
C ALA A 68 -1.03 -26.62 1.39
N TYR A 69 -2.07 -25.80 1.46
CA TYR A 69 -2.88 -25.38 0.33
C TYR A 69 -2.09 -24.59 -0.72
N ILE A 70 -1.27 -23.63 -0.28
CA ILE A 70 -0.47 -22.77 -1.17
C ILE A 70 0.58 -23.61 -1.92
N PHE A 71 1.24 -24.54 -1.23
CA PHE A 71 2.41 -25.25 -1.76
C PHE A 71 2.15 -26.70 -2.18
N GLN A 72 0.90 -27.19 -2.11
CA GLN A 72 0.55 -28.59 -2.39
C GLN A 72 1.05 -29.07 -3.76
N ASP A 73 1.03 -28.19 -4.77
CA ASP A 73 1.44 -28.51 -6.14
C ASP A 73 2.95 -28.40 -6.36
N VAL A 74 3.69 -27.83 -5.40
CA VAL A 74 5.14 -27.57 -5.52
C VAL A 74 5.95 -28.54 -4.66
N TYR A 75 5.58 -28.71 -3.39
CA TYR A 75 6.41 -29.38 -2.39
C TYR A 75 5.68 -30.57 -1.75
N GLU A 76 6.38 -31.71 -1.63
CA GLU A 76 5.83 -32.89 -0.92
C GLU A 76 5.68 -32.65 0.59
N TRP A 77 6.47 -31.74 1.13
CA TRP A 77 6.46 -31.33 2.53
C TRP A 77 5.51 -30.14 2.80
N ALA A 78 4.67 -29.74 1.84
CA ALA A 78 3.71 -28.66 2.06
C ALA A 78 2.83 -28.93 3.29
N GLY A 79 2.78 -27.95 4.20
CA GLY A 79 2.04 -28.05 5.46
C GLY A 79 2.84 -28.61 6.64
N HIS A 80 4.06 -29.09 6.40
CA HIS A 80 4.95 -29.55 7.46
C HIS A 80 5.86 -28.44 7.96
N MET A 81 5.90 -28.27 9.28
CA MET A 81 6.87 -27.37 9.91
C MET A 81 8.28 -27.97 9.79
N ARG A 82 9.30 -27.11 9.75
CA ARG A 82 10.68 -27.55 9.51
C ARG A 82 11.28 -28.38 10.64
N ASN A 83 10.67 -28.42 11.83
CA ASN A 83 11.05 -29.31 12.93
C ASN A 83 10.42 -30.71 12.84
N GLU A 84 9.57 -30.95 11.84
CA GLU A 84 8.98 -32.25 11.55
C GLU A 84 9.87 -33.05 10.57
N SER A 85 9.54 -34.33 10.36
CA SER A 85 10.26 -35.23 9.43
C SER A 85 9.33 -35.75 8.33
N PRO A 86 8.92 -34.89 7.38
CA PRO A 86 8.11 -35.30 6.24
C PRO A 86 8.86 -36.29 5.33
N VAL A 87 8.11 -36.91 4.42
CA VAL A 87 8.68 -37.76 3.37
C VAL A 87 8.83 -36.91 2.11
N VAL A 88 10.03 -36.92 1.54
CA VAL A 88 10.37 -36.26 0.27
C VAL A 88 11.08 -37.27 -0.62
N ASP A 89 10.57 -37.48 -1.83
CA ASP A 89 11.03 -38.51 -2.78
C ASP A 89 11.10 -39.92 -2.16
N GLY A 90 10.11 -40.25 -1.32
CA GLY A 90 10.01 -41.55 -0.65
C GLY A 90 10.91 -41.73 0.58
N GLU A 91 11.72 -40.74 0.95
CA GLU A 91 12.62 -40.79 2.11
C GLU A 91 12.26 -39.75 3.18
N ARG A 92 12.46 -40.09 4.46
CA ARG A 92 12.29 -39.11 5.55
C ARG A 92 13.45 -38.12 5.55
N VAL A 93 13.11 -36.84 5.64
CA VAL A 93 14.09 -35.76 5.83
C VAL A 93 14.28 -35.46 7.32
N ASP A 94 15.50 -35.06 7.69
CA ASP A 94 15.81 -34.67 9.07
C ASP A 94 15.15 -33.32 9.44
N PRO A 95 14.74 -33.14 10.70
CA PRO A 95 14.31 -31.85 11.22
C PRO A 95 15.40 -30.78 11.12
N ILE A 96 15.00 -29.55 10.82
CA ILE A 96 15.86 -28.37 10.72
C ILE A 96 15.77 -27.57 12.01
N GLY A 97 16.82 -27.65 12.83
CA GLY A 97 16.98 -26.85 14.04
C GLY A 97 17.32 -25.40 13.75
N GLU A 98 18.45 -25.18 13.07
CA GLU A 98 18.97 -23.85 12.77
C GLU A 98 18.57 -23.40 11.36
N LEU A 99 18.10 -22.17 11.26
CA LEU A 99 17.81 -21.49 10.01
C LEU A 99 18.04 -19.99 10.21
N GLY A 100 18.56 -19.32 9.19
CA GLY A 100 18.79 -17.88 9.24
C GLY A 100 18.78 -17.29 7.84
N LYS A 101 18.68 -15.96 7.77
CA LYS A 101 18.67 -15.21 6.52
C LYS A 101 19.29 -13.84 6.73
N GLY A 102 20.17 -13.41 5.83
CA GLY A 102 20.74 -12.06 5.88
C GLY A 102 21.53 -11.75 7.16
N GLY A 103 22.15 -12.75 7.78
CA GLY A 103 22.93 -12.58 9.01
C GLY A 103 22.14 -12.65 10.31
N THR A 104 20.81 -12.82 10.27
CA THR A 104 19.97 -13.06 11.46
C THR A 104 19.53 -14.51 11.53
N SER A 105 19.38 -15.02 12.76
CA SER A 105 18.90 -16.37 13.03
C SER A 105 17.42 -16.34 13.41
N PHE A 106 16.66 -17.29 12.87
CA PHE A 106 15.28 -17.53 13.29
C PHE A 106 15.24 -18.36 14.59
N LEU A 107 14.06 -18.49 15.19
CA LEU A 107 13.85 -19.30 16.38
C LEU A 107 14.34 -20.75 16.17
N HIS A 108 15.07 -21.35 17.10
CA HIS A 108 15.52 -22.73 16.90
C HIS A 108 14.33 -23.72 16.78
N GLY A 109 14.45 -24.71 15.89
CA GLY A 109 13.38 -25.65 15.50
C GLY A 109 12.74 -26.40 16.68
N SER A 110 13.50 -26.65 17.76
CA SER A 110 12.99 -27.28 18.98
C SER A 110 12.00 -26.41 19.77
N ARG A 111 11.83 -25.13 19.41
CA ARG A 111 10.94 -24.18 20.08
C ARG A 111 9.76 -23.73 19.22
N LEU A 112 9.55 -24.28 18.02
CA LEU A 112 8.51 -23.80 17.10
C LEU A 112 7.10 -23.84 17.69
N ASP A 113 6.72 -24.91 18.39
CA ASP A 113 5.39 -24.99 19.01
C ASP A 113 5.17 -23.91 20.08
N MET A 114 6.19 -23.66 20.91
CA MET A 114 6.16 -22.59 21.91
C MET A 114 6.08 -21.22 21.23
N GLY A 115 6.93 -20.99 20.22
CA GLY A 115 6.97 -19.73 19.48
C GLY A 115 5.64 -19.43 18.79
N LEU A 116 5.03 -20.40 18.11
CA LEU A 116 3.73 -20.22 17.48
C LEU A 116 2.62 -19.94 18.47
N ASN A 117 2.65 -20.58 19.65
CA ASN A 117 1.65 -20.32 20.69
C ASN A 117 1.77 -18.89 21.24
N GLU A 118 2.98 -18.35 21.40
CA GLU A 118 3.16 -16.94 21.80
C GLU A 118 2.82 -15.99 20.64
N ALA A 119 3.24 -16.28 19.42
CA ALA A 119 2.97 -15.45 18.24
C ALA A 119 1.48 -15.24 17.98
N LEU A 120 0.66 -16.28 18.18
CA LEU A 120 -0.78 -16.25 17.92
C LEU A 120 -1.61 -15.82 19.13
N LYS A 121 -0.98 -15.64 20.30
CA LYS A 121 -1.65 -15.24 21.55
C LYS A 121 -2.46 -13.94 21.43
N PRO A 122 -2.01 -12.87 20.72
CA PRO A 122 -2.76 -11.63 20.61
C PRO A 122 -4.14 -11.76 19.94
N ILE A 123 -4.35 -12.83 19.16
CA ILE A 123 -5.58 -13.05 18.37
C ILE A 123 -6.32 -14.33 18.79
N ARG A 124 -5.88 -14.98 19.87
CA ARG A 124 -6.46 -16.25 20.34
C ARG A 124 -7.89 -16.10 20.83
N ASP A 125 -8.21 -14.95 21.41
CA ASP A 125 -9.57 -14.59 21.77
C ASP A 125 -10.19 -13.81 20.60
N PRO A 126 -11.17 -14.37 19.87
CA PRO A 126 -11.77 -13.71 18.72
C PRO A 126 -12.49 -12.40 19.07
N ASP A 127 -12.91 -12.22 20.33
CA ASP A 127 -13.61 -11.00 20.76
C ASP A 127 -12.70 -9.76 20.73
N VAL A 128 -11.37 -9.93 20.76
CA VAL A 128 -10.42 -8.80 20.70
C VAL A 128 -10.33 -8.16 19.31
N LEU A 129 -10.85 -8.82 18.27
CA LEU A 129 -10.88 -8.34 16.89
C LEU A 129 -12.29 -8.01 16.40
N ARG A 130 -13.34 -8.43 17.11
CA ARG A 130 -14.72 -8.16 16.71
C ARG A 130 -15.05 -6.67 16.87
N GLY A 131 -15.34 -6.01 15.76
CA GLY A 131 -15.68 -4.58 15.75
C GLY A 131 -14.49 -3.67 16.09
N SER A 132 -13.25 -4.18 15.99
CA SER A 132 -12.05 -3.39 16.23
C SER A 132 -11.90 -2.28 15.18
N SER A 133 -11.26 -1.17 15.56
CA SER A 133 -10.81 -0.17 14.59
C SER A 133 -9.68 -0.73 13.71
N VAL A 134 -9.35 0.00 12.63
CA VAL A 134 -8.21 -0.34 11.76
C VAL A 134 -6.90 -0.32 12.57
N GLU A 135 -6.74 0.64 13.48
CA GLU A 135 -5.56 0.78 14.34
C GLU A 135 -5.46 -0.34 15.38
N GLU A 136 -6.58 -0.72 15.99
CA GLU A 136 -6.63 -1.84 16.94
C GLU A 136 -6.34 -3.17 16.24
N PHE A 137 -6.89 -3.38 15.05
CA PHE A 137 -6.57 -4.53 14.22
C PHE A 137 -5.08 -4.54 13.85
N ALA A 138 -4.55 -3.42 13.37
CA ALA A 138 -3.16 -3.30 12.96
C ALA A 138 -2.18 -3.55 14.11
N ASP A 139 -2.51 -3.14 15.34
CA ASP A 139 -1.72 -3.44 16.53
C ASP A 139 -1.63 -4.96 16.76
N ARG A 140 -2.77 -5.65 16.76
CA ARG A 140 -2.81 -7.11 17.00
C ARG A 140 -2.17 -7.91 15.86
N ALA A 141 -2.53 -7.60 14.62
CA ALA A 141 -2.00 -8.29 13.44
C ALA A 141 -0.51 -7.98 13.24
N GLY A 142 -0.05 -6.77 13.59
CA GLY A 142 1.37 -6.41 13.56
C GLY A 142 2.20 -7.21 14.57
N GLN A 143 1.71 -7.36 15.81
CA GLN A 143 2.33 -8.22 16.82
C GLN A 143 2.44 -9.68 16.33
N VAL A 144 1.34 -10.22 15.79
CA VAL A 144 1.32 -11.59 15.24
C VAL A 144 2.33 -11.75 14.09
N LEU A 145 2.33 -10.83 13.12
CA LEU A 145 3.22 -10.93 11.96
C LEU A 145 4.69 -10.80 12.36
N GLY A 146 5.02 -9.89 13.28
CA GLY A 146 6.37 -9.71 13.80
C GLY A 146 6.91 -10.97 14.46
N GLU A 147 6.12 -11.58 15.34
CA GLU A 147 6.50 -12.84 16.01
C GLU A 147 6.58 -14.01 15.02
N LEU A 148 5.62 -14.14 14.08
CA LEU A 148 5.66 -15.17 13.06
C LEU A 148 6.90 -15.05 12.16
N ASN A 149 7.36 -13.84 11.85
CA ASN A 149 8.59 -13.60 11.09
C ASN A 149 9.82 -14.17 11.80
N TYR A 150 9.89 -14.01 13.12
CA TYR A 150 10.97 -14.57 13.94
C TYR A 150 10.86 -16.09 14.11
N VAL A 151 9.65 -16.62 14.30
CA VAL A 151 9.40 -18.06 14.45
C VAL A 151 9.81 -18.84 13.20
N HIS A 152 9.45 -18.33 12.02
CA HIS A 152 9.81 -18.89 10.71
C HIS A 152 9.60 -20.42 10.63
N PRO A 153 8.34 -20.89 10.75
CA PRO A 153 8.04 -22.31 11.04
C PRO A 153 8.28 -23.28 9.87
N PHE A 154 8.33 -22.81 8.61
CA PHE A 154 8.45 -23.67 7.43
C PHE A 154 9.84 -23.61 6.79
N ARG A 155 10.18 -24.62 5.98
CA ARG A 155 11.46 -24.67 5.23
C ARG A 155 11.57 -23.56 4.19
N GLU A 156 10.48 -23.30 3.48
CA GLU A 156 10.32 -22.22 2.50
C GLU A 156 8.83 -21.87 2.44
N GLY A 157 8.46 -20.68 1.97
CA GLY A 157 7.05 -20.30 1.83
C GLY A 157 6.44 -19.55 3.00
N ASN A 158 7.25 -19.18 4.01
CA ASN A 158 6.80 -18.45 5.21
C ASN A 158 6.07 -17.15 4.84
N GLY A 159 6.66 -16.30 3.97
CA GLY A 159 6.09 -15.00 3.59
C GLY A 159 4.69 -15.09 2.97
N ARG A 160 4.50 -15.94 1.95
CA ARG A 160 3.18 -16.15 1.30
C ARG A 160 2.15 -16.73 2.26
N THR A 161 2.58 -17.62 3.16
CA THR A 161 1.69 -18.20 4.17
C THR A 161 1.25 -17.14 5.18
N GLN A 162 2.17 -16.27 5.64
CA GLN A 162 1.87 -15.17 6.55
C GLN A 162 0.97 -14.12 5.88
N GLU A 163 1.23 -13.78 4.62
CA GLU A 163 0.39 -12.88 3.81
C GLU A 163 -1.05 -13.41 3.72
N ALA A 164 -1.22 -14.68 3.33
CA ALA A 164 -2.53 -15.32 3.30
C ALA A 164 -3.19 -15.32 4.68
N PHE A 165 -2.44 -15.66 5.74
CA PHE A 165 -2.96 -15.74 7.11
C PHE A 165 -3.47 -14.38 7.62
N ILE A 166 -2.70 -13.30 7.43
CA ILE A 166 -3.09 -11.95 7.86
C ILE A 166 -4.24 -11.40 7.00
N THR A 167 -4.25 -11.70 5.70
CA THR A 167 -5.34 -11.27 4.80
C THR A 167 -6.66 -11.96 5.13
N GLU A 168 -6.63 -13.29 5.36
CA GLU A 168 -7.81 -14.03 5.83
C GLU A 168 -8.28 -13.55 7.22
N LEU A 169 -7.34 -13.20 8.11
CA LEU A 169 -7.66 -12.65 9.43
C LEU A 169 -8.39 -11.31 9.27
N GLY A 170 -7.89 -10.42 8.43
CA GLY A 170 -8.55 -9.17 8.11
C GLY A 170 -9.97 -9.41 7.61
N ARG A 171 -10.12 -10.23 6.56
CA ARG A 171 -11.43 -10.53 5.97
C ARG A 171 -12.43 -11.08 6.98
N ALA A 172 -11.99 -11.99 7.86
CA ALA A 172 -12.84 -12.59 8.87
C ALA A 172 -13.38 -11.60 9.91
N TYR A 173 -12.66 -10.49 10.15
CA TYR A 173 -13.02 -9.46 11.12
C TYR A 173 -13.39 -8.11 10.49
N GLY A 174 -13.61 -8.07 9.18
CA GLY A 174 -14.12 -6.89 8.46
C GLY A 174 -13.06 -5.87 8.06
N HIS A 175 -11.79 -6.26 8.03
CA HIS A 175 -10.66 -5.42 7.61
C HIS A 175 -10.15 -5.86 6.24
N ASP A 176 -10.01 -4.91 5.33
CA ASP A 176 -9.42 -5.17 4.01
C ASP A 176 -7.91 -4.93 4.06
N VAL A 177 -7.14 -6.02 4.09
CA VAL A 177 -5.68 -6.00 4.18
C VAL A 177 -5.08 -6.27 2.82
N ASP A 178 -4.20 -5.38 2.40
CA ASP A 178 -3.55 -5.41 1.10
C ASP A 178 -2.05 -5.21 1.27
N LEU A 179 -1.32 -6.32 1.36
CA LEU A 179 0.13 -6.32 1.51
C LEU A 179 0.88 -5.97 0.20
N THR A 180 0.17 -5.77 -0.93
CA THR A 180 0.80 -5.36 -2.20
C THR A 180 1.36 -3.94 -2.16
N VAL A 181 0.91 -3.11 -1.20
CA VAL A 181 1.48 -1.79 -0.95
C VAL A 181 2.71 -1.80 -0.02
N ILE A 182 3.10 -2.98 0.49
CA ILE A 182 4.27 -3.12 1.36
C ILE A 182 5.45 -3.63 0.54
N THR A 183 6.50 -2.83 0.46
CA THR A 183 7.69 -3.21 -0.30
C THR A 183 8.54 -4.24 0.46
N LYS A 184 9.35 -5.00 -0.28
CA LYS A 184 10.27 -5.97 0.33
C LYS A 184 11.27 -5.31 1.29
N PRO A 185 11.91 -4.17 0.96
CA PRO A 185 12.75 -3.44 1.91
C PRO A 185 11.99 -3.03 3.17
N ARG A 186 10.76 -2.48 3.03
CA ARG A 186 9.93 -2.11 4.18
C ARG A 186 9.67 -3.28 5.13
N MET A 187 9.29 -4.44 4.58
CA MET A 187 9.07 -5.66 5.37
C MET A 187 10.35 -6.12 6.09
N ILE A 188 11.50 -6.06 5.41
CA ILE A 188 12.79 -6.45 5.99
C ILE A 188 13.18 -5.51 7.14
N GLU A 189 13.11 -4.20 6.95
CA GLU A 189 13.48 -3.24 7.98
C GLU A 189 12.53 -3.30 9.18
N ALA A 190 11.21 -3.38 8.95
CA ALA A 190 10.25 -3.55 10.04
C ALA A 190 10.47 -4.86 10.83
N SER A 191 10.84 -5.94 10.15
CA SER A 191 11.15 -7.23 10.81
C SER A 191 12.44 -7.15 11.64
N LYS A 192 13.48 -6.48 11.13
CA LYS A 192 14.73 -6.26 11.88
C LYS A 192 14.48 -5.40 13.11
N GLU A 193 13.71 -4.33 12.97
CA GLU A 193 13.39 -3.42 14.06
C GLU A 193 12.60 -4.14 15.16
N ALA A 194 11.54 -4.87 14.80
CA ALA A 194 10.75 -5.66 15.76
C ALA A 194 11.57 -6.76 16.45
N THR A 195 12.56 -7.34 15.76
CA THR A 195 13.47 -8.31 16.37
C THR A 195 14.44 -7.64 17.37
N ALA A 196 14.90 -6.42 17.07
CA ALA A 196 15.82 -5.67 17.91
C ALA A 196 15.12 -5.05 19.13
N ASP A 197 13.87 -4.59 18.95
CA ASP A 197 13.03 -3.99 19.97
C ASP A 197 11.60 -4.55 19.86
N PRO A 198 11.20 -5.47 20.76
CA PRO A 198 9.84 -6.00 20.81
C PRO A 198 8.75 -4.94 21.08
N SER A 199 9.12 -3.74 21.51
CA SER A 199 8.20 -2.61 21.70
C SER A 199 8.07 -1.69 20.47
N SER A 200 8.83 -1.95 19.41
CA SER A 200 8.78 -1.19 18.16
C SER A 200 7.38 -1.23 17.54
N SER A 201 6.91 -0.06 17.07
CA SER A 201 5.66 0.05 16.32
C SER A 201 5.80 -0.38 14.86
N ALA A 202 6.99 -0.73 14.37
CA ALA A 202 7.25 -0.88 12.93
C ALA A 202 6.33 -1.89 12.24
N MET A 203 6.05 -3.03 12.87
CA MET A 203 5.15 -4.06 12.32
C MET A 203 3.68 -3.65 12.40
N ARG A 204 3.25 -3.01 13.50
CA ARG A 204 1.92 -2.39 13.59
C ARG A 204 1.73 -1.37 12.48
N ASP A 205 2.71 -0.50 12.29
CA ASP A 205 2.71 0.58 11.32
C ASP A 205 2.70 0.06 9.88
N LEU A 206 3.38 -1.07 9.62
CA LEU A 206 3.32 -1.77 8.35
C LEU A 206 1.92 -2.33 8.08
N ILE A 207 1.28 -2.97 9.06
CA ILE A 207 -0.10 -3.46 8.90
C ILE A 207 -1.09 -2.30 8.76
N LEU A 208 -0.88 -1.20 9.47
CA LEU A 208 -1.71 -0.01 9.35
C LEU A 208 -1.65 0.55 7.92
N ASP A 209 -0.45 0.65 7.33
CA ASP A 209 -0.27 1.02 5.92
C ASP A 209 -0.97 0.06 4.95
N ALA A 210 -1.00 -1.23 5.28
CA ALA A 210 -1.65 -2.27 4.47
C ALA A 210 -3.17 -2.36 4.67
N THR A 211 -3.74 -1.73 5.69
CA THR A 211 -5.16 -1.89 6.04
C THR A 211 -5.94 -0.59 5.85
N ASP A 212 -5.36 0.54 6.26
CA ASP A 212 -5.98 1.86 6.14
C ASP A 212 -6.14 2.25 4.65
N PRO A 213 -7.36 2.47 4.16
CA PRO A 213 -7.60 2.73 2.74
C PRO A 213 -6.93 4.02 2.25
N ASN A 214 -6.80 5.03 3.09
CA ASN A 214 -6.20 6.31 2.74
C ASN A 214 -4.67 6.18 2.63
N ARG A 215 -4.05 5.47 3.58
CA ARG A 215 -2.61 5.20 3.54
C ARG A 215 -2.24 4.32 2.35
N ARG A 216 -3.05 3.30 2.04
CA ARG A 216 -2.87 2.47 0.85
C ARG A 216 -2.88 3.30 -0.42
N GLU A 217 -3.82 4.22 -0.54
CA GLU A 217 -3.92 5.10 -1.71
C GLU A 217 -2.71 6.04 -1.81
N ALA A 218 -2.29 6.64 -0.70
CA ALA A 218 -1.10 7.46 -0.62
C ALA A 218 0.16 6.70 -1.09
N LEU A 219 0.34 5.45 -0.63
CA LEU A 219 1.44 4.58 -1.04
C LEU A 219 1.39 4.23 -2.53
N ARG A 220 0.20 3.96 -3.08
CA ARG A 220 0.02 3.72 -4.52
C ARG A 220 0.38 4.96 -5.36
N GLY A 221 0.07 6.15 -4.85
CA GLY A 221 0.52 7.42 -5.42
C GLY A 221 2.05 7.50 -5.48
N ALA A 222 2.73 7.23 -4.36
CA ALA A 222 4.19 7.23 -4.31
C ALA A 222 4.83 6.16 -5.22
N PHE A 223 4.22 4.98 -5.34
CA PHE A 223 4.67 3.96 -6.28
C PHE A 223 4.56 4.43 -7.73
N SER A 224 3.54 5.23 -8.06
CA SER A 224 3.36 5.78 -9.40
C SER A 224 4.40 6.86 -9.67
N ALA A 225 4.63 7.77 -8.72
CA ALA A 225 5.67 8.79 -8.79
C ALA A 225 7.07 8.20 -9.03
N LEU A 226 7.44 7.16 -8.28
CA LEU A 226 8.71 6.45 -8.47
C LEU A 226 8.83 5.84 -9.87
N LYS A 227 7.79 5.18 -10.36
CA LYS A 227 7.79 4.60 -11.72
C LYS A 227 7.91 5.66 -12.81
N GLU A 228 7.29 6.83 -12.63
CA GLU A 228 7.41 7.96 -13.56
C GLU A 228 8.85 8.49 -13.64
N GLN A 229 9.61 8.38 -12.55
CA GLN A 229 11.05 8.68 -12.49
C GLN A 229 11.95 7.53 -12.96
N GLY A 230 11.37 6.42 -13.43
CA GLY A 230 12.12 5.24 -13.88
C GLY A 230 12.61 4.33 -12.75
N GLU A 231 12.17 4.57 -11.52
CA GLU A 231 12.52 3.78 -10.34
C GLU A 231 11.56 2.60 -10.14
N ASN A 232 12.07 1.51 -9.55
CA ASN A 232 11.25 0.39 -9.10
C ASN A 232 10.85 0.58 -7.63
N PRO A 233 9.58 0.85 -7.30
CA PRO A 233 9.17 1.10 -5.91
C PRO A 233 9.49 -0.06 -4.97
N PHE A 234 9.50 -1.30 -5.47
CA PHE A 234 9.74 -2.49 -4.67
C PHE A 234 11.22 -2.71 -4.29
N GLU A 235 12.11 -1.81 -4.73
CA GLU A 235 13.53 -1.77 -4.34
C GLU A 235 13.81 -0.72 -3.25
N HIS A 236 12.81 0.08 -2.88
CA HIS A 236 12.91 1.13 -1.86
C HIS A 236 12.10 0.78 -0.61
N ASP A 237 12.53 1.26 0.56
CA ASP A 237 11.67 1.27 1.76
C ASP A 237 10.67 2.42 1.61
N VAL A 238 9.41 2.10 1.35
CA VAL A 238 8.34 3.09 1.15
C VAL A 238 7.30 2.90 2.25
N ARG A 239 6.96 3.98 2.95
CA ARG A 239 5.91 3.99 3.98
C ARG A 239 5.19 5.32 4.02
N SER A 240 4.03 5.36 4.67
CA SER A 240 3.41 6.65 5.00
C SER A 240 3.99 7.24 6.29
N ALA A 241 3.84 8.54 6.48
CA ALA A 241 4.26 9.27 7.67
C ALA A 241 3.43 8.84 8.90
N ARG A 242 4.01 9.01 10.10
CA ARG A 242 3.31 8.76 11.37
C ARG A 242 3.02 10.05 12.11
N PRO A 243 1.84 10.20 12.75
CA PRO A 243 1.55 11.39 13.57
C PRO A 243 2.61 11.61 14.66
N GLY A 244 3.09 12.85 14.76
CA GLY A 244 4.17 13.25 15.68
C GLY A 244 5.57 13.07 15.14
N GLU A 245 5.75 12.42 14.00
CA GLU A 245 7.05 12.23 13.35
C GLU A 245 7.58 13.52 12.75
N GLU A 246 8.87 13.78 12.91
CA GLU A 246 9.59 14.83 12.19
C GLU A 246 10.39 14.18 11.04
N ILE A 247 10.08 14.58 9.81
CA ILE A 247 10.61 13.98 8.60
C ILE A 247 11.37 15.06 7.83
N SER A 248 12.62 14.77 7.49
CA SER A 248 13.45 15.64 6.66
C SER A 248 13.84 14.92 5.38
N GLY A 249 13.70 15.58 4.24
CA GLY A 249 14.10 15.04 2.95
C GLY A 249 13.69 15.92 1.77
N GLN A 250 14.09 15.49 0.58
CA GLN A 250 13.79 16.16 -0.68
C GLN A 250 12.44 15.71 -1.22
N ILE A 251 11.69 16.62 -1.82
CA ILE A 251 10.42 16.30 -2.47
C ILE A 251 10.71 15.62 -3.81
N LEU A 252 10.33 14.36 -3.93
CA LEU A 252 10.41 13.61 -5.19
C LEU A 252 9.23 13.95 -6.12
N ASP A 253 8.04 14.01 -5.54
CA ASP A 253 6.80 14.31 -6.22
C ASP A 253 5.78 14.82 -5.21
N HIS A 254 4.80 15.59 -5.67
CA HIS A 254 3.67 15.97 -4.85
C HIS A 254 2.37 16.10 -5.65
N THR A 255 1.27 15.74 -5.00
CA THR A 255 -0.09 15.92 -5.49
C THR A 255 -0.82 16.94 -4.62
N ALA A 256 -2.13 17.08 -4.81
CA ALA A 256 -2.97 17.80 -3.85
C ALA A 256 -3.23 17.02 -2.56
N MET A 257 -2.99 15.71 -2.54
CA MET A 257 -3.25 14.85 -1.38
C MET A 257 -2.02 14.55 -0.56
N THR A 258 -0.89 14.38 -1.24
CA THR A 258 0.33 13.86 -0.64
C THR A 258 1.55 14.53 -1.21
N ALA A 259 2.67 14.41 -0.51
CA ALA A 259 3.99 14.50 -1.12
C ALA A 259 4.80 13.25 -0.82
N THR A 260 5.69 12.90 -1.73
CA THR A 260 6.63 11.79 -1.58
C THR A 260 7.99 12.38 -1.28
N LEU A 261 8.55 12.08 -0.11
CA LEU A 261 9.85 12.58 0.33
C LEU A 261 10.90 11.48 0.24
N VAL A 262 12.03 11.80 -0.37
CA VAL A 262 13.26 10.98 -0.31
C VAL A 262 14.05 11.42 0.90
N THR A 263 14.23 10.51 1.85
CA THR A 263 14.93 10.72 3.12
C THR A 263 16.18 9.84 3.18
N GLU A 264 17.05 10.08 4.17
CA GLU A 264 18.19 9.19 4.43
C GLU A 264 17.79 7.74 4.77
N ARG A 265 16.54 7.53 5.22
CA ARG A 265 16.04 6.22 5.69
C ARG A 265 15.05 5.57 4.72
N GLY A 266 14.96 6.07 3.49
CA GLY A 266 14.00 5.60 2.48
C GLY A 266 12.99 6.67 2.11
N ILE A 267 11.83 6.24 1.63
CA ILE A 267 10.81 7.10 1.03
C ILE A 267 9.62 7.20 1.98
N VAL A 268 9.25 8.43 2.31
CA VAL A 268 8.14 8.70 3.21
C VAL A 268 7.07 9.51 2.48
N VAL A 269 5.87 8.96 2.41
CA VAL A 269 4.70 9.66 1.90
C VAL A 269 4.10 10.48 3.03
N VAL A 270 3.96 11.77 2.84
CA VAL A 270 3.39 12.71 3.80
C VAL A 270 2.05 13.24 3.29
N ASP A 271 1.13 13.52 4.20
CA ASP A 271 -0.12 14.20 3.84
C ASP A 271 0.20 15.63 3.41
N ARG A 272 -0.43 16.09 2.32
CA ARG A 272 -0.25 17.45 1.81
C ARG A 272 -0.71 18.50 2.83
N ALA A 273 -1.64 18.15 3.73
CA ALA A 273 -2.11 19.01 4.81
C ALA A 273 -1.04 19.34 5.86
N ASP A 274 -0.02 18.50 6.00
CA ASP A 274 1.09 18.74 6.92
C ASP A 274 2.17 19.65 6.30
N LEU A 275 2.07 19.96 5.01
CA LEU A 275 3.05 20.74 4.25
C LEU A 275 2.60 22.18 4.03
N PRO A 276 3.54 23.16 3.92
CA PRO A 276 3.20 24.54 3.61
C PRO A 276 2.49 24.67 2.25
N ASP A 277 1.68 25.72 2.09
CA ASP A 277 0.94 25.97 0.84
C ASP A 277 1.87 26.09 -0.37
N ARG A 278 3.01 26.76 -0.19
CA ARG A 278 4.07 26.86 -1.20
C ARG A 278 5.23 25.96 -0.78
N LEU A 279 5.49 24.96 -1.60
CA LEU A 279 6.68 24.12 -1.50
C LEU A 279 7.89 24.89 -2.07
N PRO A 280 9.10 24.67 -1.53
CA PRO A 280 10.31 25.25 -2.10
C PRO A 280 10.55 24.74 -3.52
N ASP A 281 11.26 25.54 -4.32
CA ASP A 281 11.70 25.15 -5.67
C ASP A 281 12.74 24.00 -5.58
N ASP A 282 12.89 23.22 -6.65
CA ASP A 282 13.55 21.90 -6.68
C ASP A 282 14.95 21.83 -5.99
N ASP A 283 15.25 20.65 -5.42
CA ASP A 283 16.47 20.21 -4.71
C ASP A 283 16.64 20.63 -3.24
N ALA A 284 15.75 21.45 -2.66
CA ALA A 284 15.83 21.81 -1.26
C ALA A 284 15.26 20.73 -0.32
N ASP A 285 15.97 20.42 0.76
CA ASP A 285 15.41 19.64 1.86
C ASP A 285 14.31 20.42 2.56
N ILE A 286 13.20 19.73 2.85
CA ILE A 286 12.16 20.23 3.73
C ILE A 286 12.12 19.41 5.01
N THR A 287 11.67 20.05 6.09
CA THR A 287 11.32 19.36 7.34
C THR A 287 9.84 19.53 7.59
N VAL A 288 9.15 18.42 7.78
CA VAL A 288 7.71 18.38 8.07
C VAL A 288 7.47 17.64 9.38
N LYS A 289 6.59 18.19 10.21
CA LYS A 289 6.07 17.51 11.39
C LYS A 289 4.70 16.93 11.05
N ALA A 290 4.66 15.62 10.83
CA ALA A 290 3.44 14.93 10.45
C ALA A 290 2.42 14.99 11.59
N SER A 291 1.18 15.34 11.27
CA SER A 291 0.08 15.46 12.23
C SER A 291 -1.22 14.84 11.72
N SER A 292 -1.36 14.75 10.39
CA SER A 292 -2.52 14.16 9.74
C SER A 292 -2.49 12.63 9.71
N ASN A 293 -3.66 12.06 9.49
CA ASN A 293 -3.90 10.62 9.31
C ASN A 293 -4.33 10.26 7.87
N PHE A 294 -4.05 11.11 6.87
CA PHE A 294 -4.48 10.92 5.47
C PHE A 294 -6.01 10.97 5.26
N SER A 295 -6.78 11.50 6.23
CA SER A 295 -8.25 11.55 6.18
C SER A 295 -8.85 12.27 4.98
N LEU A 296 -8.13 13.23 4.38
CA LEU A 296 -8.60 13.93 3.18
C LEU A 296 -8.90 12.97 2.01
N HIS A 297 -8.25 11.80 1.93
CA HIS A 297 -8.54 10.81 0.89
C HIS A 297 -9.95 10.24 1.03
N ALA A 298 -10.42 10.02 2.26
CA ALA A 298 -11.79 9.56 2.51
C ALA A 298 -12.80 10.63 2.08
N ASP A 299 -12.55 11.87 2.46
CA ASP A 299 -13.41 13.01 2.13
C ASP A 299 -13.48 13.25 0.62
N ALA A 300 -12.35 13.19 -0.07
CA ALA A 300 -12.26 13.35 -1.52
C ALA A 300 -13.00 12.23 -2.27
N ARG A 301 -12.92 10.99 -1.80
CA ARG A 301 -13.66 9.86 -2.37
C ARG A 301 -15.15 9.97 -2.12
N GLU A 302 -15.55 10.32 -0.90
CA GLU A 302 -16.97 10.53 -0.57
C GLU A 302 -17.55 11.67 -1.39
N TYR A 303 -16.82 12.77 -1.54
CA TYR A 303 -17.17 13.86 -2.44
C TYR A 303 -17.29 13.38 -3.89
N LEU A 304 -16.27 12.73 -4.47
CA LEU A 304 -16.29 12.23 -5.86
C LEU A 304 -17.46 11.27 -6.12
N ASN A 305 -17.80 10.43 -5.14
CA ASN A 305 -18.89 9.47 -5.25
C ASN A 305 -20.29 10.12 -5.09
N SER A 306 -20.45 11.12 -4.23
CA SER A 306 -21.75 11.76 -3.93
C SER A 306 -22.09 12.94 -4.84
N SER A 307 -21.08 13.64 -5.37
CA SER A 307 -21.24 15.01 -5.84
C SER A 307 -22.04 15.18 -7.14
N ARG A 308 -22.10 14.22 -8.08
CA ARG A 308 -22.82 14.47 -9.36
C ARG A 308 -24.32 14.16 -9.34
N GLN A 309 -24.78 13.25 -8.50
CA GLN A 309 -26.20 12.85 -8.48
C GLN A 309 -26.97 13.43 -7.28
N GLU A 310 -26.31 13.64 -6.13
CA GLU A 310 -26.96 14.12 -4.90
C GLU A 310 -26.88 15.65 -4.69
N ALA A 311 -26.03 16.34 -5.46
CA ALA A 311 -25.89 17.80 -5.39
C ALA A 311 -27.17 18.57 -5.74
N ALA A 312 -28.17 17.93 -6.34
CA ALA A 312 -29.49 18.54 -6.52
C ALA A 312 -30.23 18.78 -5.20
N SER A 313 -29.97 17.96 -4.17
CA SER A 313 -30.69 17.95 -2.89
C SER A 313 -29.90 18.45 -1.69
N ASN A 314 -28.56 18.51 -1.77
CA ASN A 314 -27.70 18.99 -0.68
C ASN A 314 -27.02 20.33 -1.05
N PRO A 315 -27.31 21.44 -0.34
CA PRO A 315 -26.74 22.76 -0.63
C PRO A 315 -25.20 22.81 -0.60
N ALA A 316 -24.54 22.08 0.32
CA ALA A 316 -23.08 22.07 0.41
C ALA A 316 -22.46 21.38 -0.82
N LEU A 317 -23.00 20.23 -1.23
CA LEU A 317 -22.58 19.53 -2.45
C LEU A 317 -22.90 20.32 -3.72
N ARG A 318 -24.03 21.04 -3.74
CA ARG A 318 -24.41 21.93 -4.86
C ARG A 318 -23.39 23.05 -5.06
N ASN A 319 -22.98 23.70 -3.97
CA ASN A 319 -21.99 24.77 -4.03
C ASN A 319 -20.61 24.22 -4.43
N ALA A 320 -20.25 23.04 -3.92
CA ALA A 320 -19.04 22.33 -4.28
C ALA A 320 -18.94 22.01 -5.78
N VAL A 321 -19.97 21.41 -6.37
CA VAL A 321 -20.04 21.14 -7.82
C VAL A 321 -19.98 22.43 -8.64
N SER A 322 -20.63 23.50 -8.16
CA SER A 322 -20.59 24.80 -8.83
C SER A 322 -19.18 25.40 -8.82
N LEU A 323 -18.45 25.26 -7.71
CA LEU A 323 -17.07 25.68 -7.59
C LEU A 323 -16.13 24.82 -8.45
N GLU A 324 -16.32 23.50 -8.48
CA GLU A 324 -15.57 22.59 -9.36
C GLU A 324 -15.74 22.99 -10.83
N ALA A 325 -16.97 23.20 -11.30
CA ALA A 325 -17.27 23.62 -12.66
C ALA A 325 -16.67 25.00 -13.00
N TYR A 326 -16.66 25.92 -12.03
CA TYR A 326 -15.98 27.21 -12.18
C TYR A 326 -14.47 27.04 -12.36
N ILE A 327 -13.85 26.19 -11.54
CA ILE A 327 -12.41 25.91 -11.60
C ILE A 327 -12.06 25.19 -12.90
N GLU A 328 -12.85 24.20 -13.32
CA GLU A 328 -12.70 23.52 -14.61
C GLU A 328 -12.67 24.52 -15.76
N ARG A 329 -13.62 25.47 -15.79
CA ARG A 329 -13.67 26.51 -16.83
C ARG A 329 -12.39 27.35 -16.84
N LYS A 330 -11.91 27.77 -15.66
CA LYS A 330 -10.68 28.56 -15.53
C LYS A 330 -9.44 27.78 -15.96
N LEU A 331 -9.33 26.51 -15.60
CA LEU A 331 -8.23 25.64 -16.00
C LEU A 331 -8.26 25.40 -17.51
N ARG A 332 -9.43 25.14 -18.11
CA ARG A 332 -9.57 25.00 -19.56
C ARG A 332 -9.22 26.29 -20.30
N ASP A 333 -9.55 27.46 -19.74
CA ASP A 333 -9.16 28.75 -20.33
C ASP A 333 -7.65 28.95 -20.33
N GLN A 334 -6.97 28.51 -19.26
CA GLN A 334 -5.52 28.66 -19.06
C GLN A 334 -4.70 27.60 -19.82
N TYR A 335 -5.16 26.36 -19.86
CA TYR A 335 -4.42 25.19 -20.36
C TYR A 335 -5.11 24.54 -21.58
N ARG A 336 -5.72 25.34 -22.48
CA ARG A 336 -6.61 24.90 -23.59
C ARG A 336 -6.17 23.65 -24.38
N ASN A 337 -4.87 23.45 -24.55
CA ASN A 337 -4.31 22.36 -25.38
C ASN A 337 -3.67 21.22 -24.58
N ASP A 338 -3.73 21.27 -23.24
CA ASP A 338 -3.17 20.26 -22.35
C ASP A 338 -4.26 19.66 -21.47
N PRO A 339 -4.98 18.63 -21.97
CA PRO A 339 -6.04 17.98 -21.22
C PRO A 339 -5.53 17.28 -19.95
N ILE A 340 -4.24 16.92 -19.89
CA ILE A 340 -3.63 16.31 -18.71
C ILE A 340 -3.43 17.36 -17.62
N ALA A 341 -2.95 18.56 -17.97
CA ALA A 341 -2.82 19.67 -17.03
C ALA A 341 -4.17 20.14 -16.46
N VAL A 342 -5.22 20.14 -17.30
CA VAL A 342 -6.59 20.45 -16.86
C VAL A 342 -7.09 19.41 -15.85
N GLU A 343 -6.93 18.12 -16.13
CA GLU A 343 -7.39 17.07 -15.21
C GLU A 343 -6.62 17.11 -13.88
N ARG A 344 -5.29 17.28 -13.92
CA ARG A 344 -4.47 17.47 -12.70
C ARG A 344 -4.95 18.64 -11.86
N GLY A 345 -5.25 19.79 -12.48
CA GLY A 345 -5.78 20.95 -11.77
C GLY A 345 -7.18 20.73 -11.20
N LEU A 346 -8.02 19.96 -11.90
CA LEU A 346 -9.36 19.60 -11.44
C LEU A 346 -9.32 18.65 -10.25
N ASP A 347 -8.42 17.68 -10.27
CA ASP A 347 -8.22 16.77 -9.14
C ASP A 347 -7.79 17.55 -7.90
N VAL A 348 -6.85 18.50 -8.04
CA VAL A 348 -6.46 19.42 -6.97
C VAL A 348 -7.66 20.20 -6.41
N ALA A 349 -8.55 20.67 -7.27
CA ALA A 349 -9.73 21.42 -6.88
C ALA A 349 -10.74 20.55 -6.12
N ARG A 350 -11.08 19.37 -6.65
CA ARG A 350 -12.00 18.40 -6.04
C ARG A 350 -11.55 18.03 -4.63
N ILE A 351 -10.25 17.82 -4.46
CA ILE A 351 -9.63 17.52 -3.18
C ILE A 351 -9.81 18.65 -2.17
N LYS A 352 -9.49 19.89 -2.55
CA LYS A 352 -9.65 21.05 -1.65
C LYS A 352 -11.10 21.27 -1.27
N ILE A 353 -12.00 21.13 -2.24
CA ILE A 353 -13.45 21.22 -2.06
C ILE A 353 -13.92 20.15 -1.06
N ALA A 354 -13.51 18.90 -1.24
CA ALA A 354 -13.83 17.82 -0.33
C ALA A 354 -13.34 18.07 1.10
N GLY A 355 -12.09 18.51 1.25
CA GLY A 355 -11.55 18.86 2.57
C GLY A 355 -12.27 20.04 3.24
N MET A 356 -12.78 21.01 2.47
CA MET A 356 -13.64 22.07 3.01
C MET A 356 -14.97 21.51 3.52
N ILE A 357 -15.61 20.61 2.76
CA ILE A 357 -16.87 19.97 3.15
C ILE A 357 -16.70 19.19 4.46
N ALA A 358 -15.67 18.35 4.55
CA ALA A 358 -15.44 17.49 5.71
C ALA A 358 -15.15 18.27 7.01
N ARG A 359 -14.53 19.46 6.89
CA ARG A 359 -14.33 20.38 8.00
C ARG A 359 -15.58 21.21 8.36
N GLY A 360 -16.69 21.04 7.63
CA GLY A 360 -17.90 21.81 7.82
C GLY A 360 -17.79 23.27 7.39
N ASN A 361 -16.82 23.61 6.52
CA ASN A 361 -16.65 24.96 6.03
C ASN A 361 -17.72 25.28 4.97
N GLU A 362 -18.31 26.47 5.04
CA GLU A 362 -19.20 26.94 3.97
C GLU A 362 -18.41 27.19 2.67
N ILE A 363 -18.92 26.68 1.55
CA ILE A 363 -18.36 26.92 0.21
C ILE A 363 -19.08 28.12 -0.39
N GLU A 364 -18.39 29.25 -0.45
CA GLU A 364 -18.83 30.41 -1.23
C GLU A 364 -18.52 30.19 -2.72
N VAL A 365 -19.57 30.20 -3.55
CA VAL A 365 -19.40 30.15 -5.00
C VAL A 365 -19.11 31.57 -5.51
N PRO A 366 -18.03 31.78 -6.29
CA PRO A 366 -17.78 33.06 -6.92
C PRO A 366 -18.99 33.45 -7.79
N GLN A 367 -19.67 34.55 -7.45
CA GLN A 367 -20.73 35.05 -8.31
C GLN A 367 -20.11 35.51 -9.62
N VAL A 368 -20.40 34.77 -10.70
CA VAL A 368 -20.04 35.17 -12.05
C VAL A 368 -20.83 36.46 -12.34
N ARG A 369 -20.22 37.62 -12.15
CA ARG A 369 -20.63 38.81 -12.90
C ARG A 369 -20.28 38.48 -14.35
N GLU A 370 -21.27 38.07 -15.11
CA GLU A 370 -21.12 37.95 -16.56
C GLU A 370 -20.56 39.28 -17.07
N ASP A 371 -19.38 39.24 -17.67
CA ASP A 371 -18.72 40.37 -18.34
C ASP A 371 -19.52 40.84 -19.59
N ALA A 372 -20.84 40.98 -19.47
CA ALA A 372 -21.72 41.54 -20.48
C ALA A 372 -21.57 43.08 -20.58
N GLU A 373 -20.93 43.72 -19.59
CA GLU A 373 -20.74 45.18 -19.60
C GLU A 373 -19.48 45.62 -20.36
N ARG A 374 -18.46 44.77 -20.51
CA ARG A 374 -17.21 45.16 -21.20
C ARG A 374 -17.30 45.14 -22.73
N ASN A 375 -18.25 44.38 -23.28
CA ASN A 375 -18.50 44.34 -24.73
C ASN A 375 -19.49 45.43 -25.23
N ARG A 376 -20.34 45.99 -24.35
CA ARG A 376 -21.26 47.07 -24.73
C ARG A 376 -20.58 48.42 -24.90
N GLU A 377 -19.51 48.69 -24.14
CA GLU A 377 -18.72 49.92 -24.31
C GLU A 377 -17.88 49.88 -25.60
N THR A 378 -17.40 48.71 -26.02
CA THR A 378 -16.59 48.56 -27.24
C THR A 378 -17.40 48.54 -28.54
N GLU A 379 -18.68 48.17 -28.51
CA GLU A 379 -19.58 48.32 -29.66
C GLU A 379 -20.07 49.76 -29.84
N ASN A 380 -20.40 50.47 -28.76
CA ASN A 380 -20.80 51.88 -28.83
C ASN A 380 -19.67 52.79 -29.31
N ASP A 381 -18.42 52.55 -28.89
CA ASP A 381 -17.26 53.32 -29.38
C ASP A 381 -16.95 53.07 -30.86
N ARG A 382 -17.24 51.86 -31.37
CA ARG A 382 -17.06 51.53 -32.79
C ARG A 382 -18.14 52.15 -33.68
N GLU A 383 -19.39 52.21 -33.22
CA GLU A 383 -20.47 52.86 -33.97
C GLU A 383 -20.28 54.39 -34.04
N GLN A 384 -19.83 55.04 -32.96
CA GLN A 384 -19.55 56.49 -32.98
C GLN A 384 -18.36 56.88 -33.87
N THR A 385 -17.36 56.00 -34.02
CA THR A 385 -16.19 56.29 -34.86
C THR A 385 -16.52 56.17 -36.35
N VAL A 386 -17.43 55.26 -36.73
CA VAL A 386 -17.87 55.08 -38.13
C VAL A 386 -18.79 56.22 -38.60
N GLU A 387 -19.61 56.78 -37.72
CA GLU A 387 -20.47 57.94 -38.05
C GLU A 387 -19.65 59.23 -38.25
N GLN A 388 -18.59 59.46 -37.45
CA GLN A 388 -17.74 60.65 -37.59
C GLN A 388 -16.84 60.64 -38.85
N ASP A 389 -16.42 59.46 -39.33
CA ASP A 389 -15.63 59.35 -40.56
C ASP A 389 -16.47 59.46 -41.83
N GLN A 390 -17.79 59.21 -41.78
CA GLN A 390 -18.69 59.44 -42.92
C GLN A 390 -19.07 60.91 -43.11
N GLU A 391 -19.06 61.73 -42.05
CA GLU A 391 -19.33 63.18 -42.15
C GLU A 391 -18.11 64.00 -42.61
N ARG A 392 -16.87 63.49 -42.46
CA ARG A 392 -15.65 64.19 -42.91
C ARG A 392 -15.25 63.91 -44.36
N GLY A 393 -15.99 63.04 -45.06
CA GLY A 393 -15.73 62.63 -46.45
C GLY A 393 -16.66 63.22 -47.52
N ARG A 394 -17.46 64.25 -47.21
CA ARG A 394 -18.37 64.92 -48.17
C ARG A 394 -18.06 66.39 -48.37
#